data_AF-A0A8D9ME92-F1
#
_entry.id   AF-A0A8D9ME92-F1
#
_cell.length_a   1.000
_cell.length_b   1.000
_cell.length_c   1.000
_cell.angle_alpha   90.00
_cell.angle_beta   90.00
_cell.angle_gamma   90.00
#
_symmetry.space_group_name_H-M   'P 1'
#
loop_
_entity.id
_entity.type
_entity.pdbx_description
1 polymer ?
#
loop_
_entity_poly.entity_id
_entity_poly.type
_entity_poly.pdbx_seq_one_letter_code
_entity_poly.pdbx_strand_id
1 'polypeptide(L)'
;MLKWWLHPQYIIRCSYFALIFLSFYRSTDAFACFLLPPNFPGKDFQSYLPPQIIQIQPPQIFFVEQHCLKMFTEEVLKNVFPLLEGEDLAACMGVCKQWRHIAKDDFYWKCQCAKKWPSVCKRTKPPTGTYYKMFQTFSKRRLNRTLPPPRLSFENLEFFVDIWSEDKPVYSGLIPGLAMETGIKPLPSGISNVLRTHLAKPDYKMVVPAEPRFTVPLNQTVSVSMLVGRNDSDKVARIINRSVFEYIDRSSYRALAFEYLDLSPYYPFVSGIRAWVSLLFMDAEDINDGVLDVFGIQLDFCDVAETKEEVLWLLDMLDWK
;
A
#
# COMPACT_ATOMS: atom_id res chain seq x y z
N MET A 1 -14.95 -5.63 29.54
CA MET A 1 -14.22 -4.52 28.90
C MET A 1 -13.34 -5.10 27.79
N LEU A 2 -13.88 -5.32 26.58
CA LEU A 2 -13.12 -5.71 25.38
C LEU A 2 -13.69 -4.93 24.19
N LYS A 3 -13.10 -3.77 23.88
CA LYS A 3 -13.36 -3.02 22.65
C LYS A 3 -12.55 -3.67 21.53
N TRP A 4 -13.17 -4.55 20.75
CA TRP A 4 -12.68 -4.87 19.39
C TRP A 4 -13.55 -4.07 18.43
N TRP A 5 -13.06 -2.92 18.01
CA TRP A 5 -13.62 -2.23 16.85
C TRP A 5 -13.20 -3.03 15.61
N LEU A 6 -14.18 -3.66 14.96
CA LEU A 6 -14.04 -4.13 13.59
C LEU A 6 -13.71 -2.91 12.73
N HIS A 7 -12.55 -2.92 12.08
CA HIS A 7 -12.10 -1.83 11.24
C HIS A 7 -13.10 -1.65 10.05
N PRO A 8 -13.52 -0.43 9.69
CA PRO A 8 -14.66 -0.18 8.78
C PRO A 8 -14.57 -0.91 7.43
N GLN A 9 -13.36 -1.09 6.90
CA GLN A 9 -13.12 -1.78 5.64
C GLN A 9 -13.53 -3.27 5.66
N TYR A 10 -13.43 -3.95 6.81
CA TYR A 10 -13.79 -5.36 6.93
C TYR A 10 -15.30 -5.57 7.07
N ILE A 11 -16.00 -4.59 7.66
CA ILE A 11 -17.47 -4.57 7.68
C ILE A 11 -17.98 -4.42 6.24
N ILE A 12 -17.42 -3.49 5.47
CA ILE A 12 -17.81 -3.25 4.06
C ILE A 12 -17.57 -4.50 3.20
N ARG A 13 -16.41 -5.17 3.31
CA ARG A 13 -16.13 -6.41 2.57
C ARG A 13 -17.13 -7.53 2.90
N CYS A 14 -17.44 -7.75 4.18
CA CYS A 14 -18.43 -8.75 4.59
C CYS A 14 -19.85 -8.39 4.12
N SER A 15 -20.24 -7.11 4.15
CA SER A 15 -21.54 -6.65 3.62
C SER A 15 -21.64 -6.88 2.11
N TYR A 16 -20.58 -6.60 1.33
CA TYR A 16 -20.53 -6.95 -0.09
C TYR A 16 -20.61 -8.46 -0.33
N PHE A 17 -19.94 -9.25 0.49
CA PHE A 17 -19.99 -10.71 0.38
C PHE A 17 -21.40 -11.26 0.68
N ALA A 18 -22.06 -10.72 1.70
CA ALA A 18 -23.46 -11.06 2.02
C ALA A 18 -24.42 -10.62 0.91
N LEU A 19 -24.20 -9.47 0.27
CA LEU A 19 -24.99 -8.97 -0.86
C LEU A 19 -24.80 -9.82 -2.12
N ILE A 20 -23.58 -10.27 -2.43
CA ILE A 20 -23.28 -11.17 -3.55
C ILE A 20 -23.88 -12.56 -3.30
N PHE A 21 -23.87 -13.05 -2.07
CA PHE A 21 -24.51 -14.33 -1.72
C PHE A 21 -26.03 -14.26 -1.82
N LEU A 22 -26.63 -13.15 -1.38
CA LEU A 22 -28.06 -12.91 -1.52
C LEU A 22 -28.48 -12.81 -3.00
N SER A 23 -27.65 -12.27 -3.90
CA SER A 23 -27.98 -12.20 -5.33
C SER A 23 -27.92 -13.57 -6.03
N PHE A 24 -26.99 -14.45 -5.63
CA PHE A 24 -26.88 -15.80 -6.18
C PHE A 24 -27.99 -16.76 -5.70
N TYR A 25 -28.47 -16.62 -4.47
CA TYR A 25 -29.52 -17.50 -3.91
C TYR A 25 -30.95 -17.00 -4.18
N ARG A 26 -31.15 -15.71 -4.53
CA ARG A 26 -32.48 -15.12 -4.86
C ARG A 26 -32.95 -15.31 -6.31
N SER A 27 -32.29 -16.16 -7.11
CA SER A 27 -32.82 -16.50 -8.44
C SER A 27 -34.12 -17.33 -8.39
N THR A 28 -34.62 -17.72 -7.22
CA THR A 28 -35.84 -18.51 -7.11
C THR A 28 -36.99 -17.92 -6.30
N ASP A 29 -36.89 -16.75 -5.66
CA ASP A 29 -38.10 -16.06 -5.16
C ASP A 29 -37.86 -14.58 -4.80
N ALA A 30 -38.86 -13.77 -5.15
CA ALA A 30 -38.83 -12.32 -5.31
C ALA A 30 -38.44 -11.53 -4.06
N PHE A 31 -37.44 -10.64 -4.20
CA PHE A 31 -37.36 -9.26 -3.68
C PHE A 31 -35.95 -8.76 -4.04
N ALA A 32 -35.78 -7.63 -4.73
CA ALA A 32 -34.45 -7.07 -5.00
C ALA A 32 -34.14 -5.96 -4.00
N CYS A 33 -33.07 -6.08 -3.23
CA CYS A 33 -32.52 -4.97 -2.44
C CYS A 33 -31.22 -4.53 -3.12
N PHE A 34 -31.27 -3.41 -3.85
CA PHE A 34 -30.07 -2.76 -4.37
C PHE A 34 -29.57 -1.74 -3.35
N LEU A 35 -28.31 -1.86 -2.94
CA LEU A 35 -27.59 -0.80 -2.24
C LEU A 35 -26.65 -0.14 -3.24
N LEU A 36 -26.83 1.17 -3.47
CA LEU A 36 -25.92 1.96 -4.29
C LEU A 36 -24.63 2.26 -3.50
N PRO A 37 -23.46 2.35 -4.17
CA PRO A 37 -22.19 2.69 -3.52
C PRO A 37 -22.22 4.09 -2.87
N PRO A 38 -21.42 4.31 -1.80
CA PRO A 38 -21.50 5.52 -0.98
C PRO A 38 -21.01 6.82 -1.66
N ASN A 39 -20.51 6.78 -2.89
CA ASN A 39 -20.06 7.96 -3.64
C ASN A 39 -20.55 7.90 -5.10
N PHE A 40 -21.87 7.97 -5.31
CA PHE A 40 -22.46 8.22 -6.62
C PHE A 40 -22.98 9.67 -6.68
N PRO A 41 -22.59 10.48 -7.68
CA PRO A 41 -23.02 11.87 -7.76
C PRO A 41 -24.53 11.91 -8.05
N GLY A 42 -25.28 12.47 -7.11
CA GLY A 42 -26.71 12.64 -7.22
C GLY A 42 -27.06 13.66 -8.30
N LYS A 43 -27.65 13.17 -9.37
CA LYS A 43 -28.81 13.71 -10.11
C LYS A 43 -29.03 12.81 -11.33
N ASP A 44 -30.29 12.56 -11.66
CA ASP A 44 -30.75 11.90 -12.90
C ASP A 44 -30.90 10.37 -12.91
N PHE A 45 -31.41 9.76 -11.83
CA PHE A 45 -31.97 8.40 -11.91
C PHE A 45 -33.39 8.23 -11.34
N GLN A 46 -34.06 9.32 -10.97
CA GLN A 46 -35.42 9.28 -10.42
C GLN A 46 -36.51 8.93 -11.46
N SER A 47 -36.18 8.88 -12.75
CA SER A 47 -37.13 8.60 -13.83
C SER A 47 -37.21 7.12 -14.25
N TYR A 48 -36.39 6.22 -13.69
CA TYR A 48 -36.32 4.82 -14.15
C TYR A 48 -36.58 3.75 -13.07
N LEU A 49 -37.01 4.12 -11.86
CA LEU A 49 -37.26 3.15 -10.79
C LEU A 49 -38.76 2.97 -10.50
N PRO A 50 -39.28 1.72 -10.43
CA PRO A 50 -40.68 1.47 -10.11
C PRO A 50 -41.05 1.87 -8.66
N PRO A 51 -42.36 2.09 -8.36
CA PRO A 51 -42.80 2.94 -7.23
C PRO A 51 -42.64 2.39 -5.79
N GLN A 52 -41.84 1.34 -5.57
CA GLN A 52 -41.80 0.65 -4.27
C GLN A 52 -40.38 0.56 -3.67
N ILE A 53 -39.68 1.70 -3.58
CA ILE A 53 -38.45 1.79 -2.79
C ILE A 53 -38.81 2.33 -1.41
N ILE A 54 -38.77 1.46 -0.40
CA ILE A 54 -38.82 1.85 1.00
C ILE A 54 -37.50 2.55 1.32
N GLN A 55 -37.55 3.84 1.66
CA GLN A 55 -36.38 4.55 2.22
C GLN A 55 -36.12 4.01 3.63
N ILE A 56 -35.07 3.21 3.78
CA ILE A 56 -34.66 2.66 5.08
C ILE A 56 -33.64 3.61 5.72
N GLN A 57 -33.94 4.08 6.93
CA GLN A 57 -33.10 5.01 7.69
C GLN A 57 -31.89 4.30 8.33
N PRO A 58 -30.79 5.02 8.66
CA PRO A 58 -29.53 4.44 9.16
C PRO A 58 -29.64 3.45 10.34
N PRO A 59 -30.50 3.62 11.35
CA PRO A 59 -30.63 2.62 12.43
C PRO A 59 -31.35 1.34 11.99
N GLN A 60 -32.17 1.39 10.92
CA GLN A 60 -32.90 0.23 10.40
C GLN A 60 -32.02 -0.64 9.50
N ILE A 61 -31.04 -0.06 8.78
CA ILE A 61 -30.08 -0.79 7.94
C ILE A 61 -29.25 -1.76 8.80
N PHE A 62 -28.74 -1.28 9.95
CA PHE A 62 -27.99 -2.12 10.90
C PHE A 62 -28.82 -3.26 11.48
N PHE A 63 -30.12 -3.04 11.71
CA PHE A 63 -31.03 -4.06 12.23
C PHE A 63 -31.34 -5.14 11.20
N VAL A 64 -31.55 -4.76 9.92
CA VAL A 64 -31.79 -5.72 8.83
C VAL A 64 -30.53 -6.53 8.53
N GLU A 65 -29.33 -5.93 8.51
CA GLU A 65 -28.07 -6.65 8.33
C GLU A 65 -27.83 -7.68 9.45
N GLN A 66 -28.07 -7.34 10.71
CA GLN A 66 -27.90 -8.28 11.82
C GLN A 66 -28.93 -9.44 11.79
N HIS A 67 -30.14 -9.18 11.31
CA HIS A 67 -31.18 -10.21 11.18
C HIS A 67 -30.95 -11.13 9.97
N CYS A 68 -30.50 -10.59 8.84
CA CYS A 68 -30.18 -11.38 7.65
C CYS A 68 -28.90 -12.22 7.82
N LEU A 69 -27.90 -11.74 8.56
CA LEU A 69 -26.68 -12.54 8.85
C LEU A 69 -26.96 -13.71 9.81
N LYS A 70 -28.01 -13.61 10.64
CA LYS A 70 -28.55 -14.72 11.45
C LYS A 70 -29.33 -15.75 10.63
N MET A 71 -29.68 -15.47 9.37
CA MET A 71 -30.44 -16.39 8.52
C MET A 71 -29.58 -17.44 7.81
N PHE A 72 -28.25 -17.29 7.78
CA PHE A 72 -27.40 -18.32 7.21
C PHE A 72 -27.37 -19.54 8.13
N THR A 73 -27.91 -20.66 7.63
CA THR A 73 -27.83 -21.93 8.35
C THR A 73 -26.37 -22.37 8.43
N GLU A 74 -26.07 -23.21 9.43
CA GLU A 74 -24.75 -23.77 9.59
C GLU A 74 -24.30 -24.56 8.34
N GLU A 75 -25.22 -25.23 7.62
CA GLU A 75 -24.86 -25.93 6.37
C GLU A 75 -24.42 -24.98 5.28
N VAL A 76 -25.09 -23.82 5.11
CA VAL A 76 -24.67 -22.84 4.10
C VAL A 76 -23.27 -22.37 4.43
N LEU A 77 -22.99 -21.95 5.66
CA LEU A 77 -21.67 -21.48 6.07
C LEU A 77 -20.56 -22.53 5.87
N LYS A 78 -20.85 -23.81 6.14
CA LYS A 78 -19.93 -24.93 5.89
C LYS A 78 -19.61 -25.14 4.41
N ASN A 79 -20.51 -24.79 3.51
CA ASN A 79 -20.28 -24.85 2.07
C ASN A 79 -19.56 -23.60 1.53
N VAL A 80 -19.79 -22.43 2.14
CA VAL A 80 -19.18 -21.17 1.70
C VAL A 80 -17.75 -21.01 2.20
N PHE A 81 -17.48 -21.28 3.47
CA PHE A 81 -16.17 -21.03 4.08
C PHE A 81 -14.97 -21.71 3.39
N PRO A 82 -15.09 -22.93 2.83
CA PRO A 82 -14.04 -23.54 2.00
C PRO A 82 -13.66 -22.73 0.75
N LEU A 83 -14.58 -21.93 0.21
CA LEU A 83 -14.39 -21.16 -1.02
C LEU A 83 -13.71 -19.81 -0.76
N LEU A 84 -13.65 -19.37 0.49
CA LEU A 84 -13.04 -18.10 0.87
C LEU A 84 -11.51 -18.18 0.87
N GLU A 85 -10.86 -17.07 0.58
CA GLU A 85 -9.44 -16.89 0.86
C GLU A 85 -9.22 -16.60 2.36
N GLY A 86 -8.01 -16.87 2.85
CA GLY A 86 -7.75 -16.86 4.29
C GLY A 86 -7.96 -15.50 4.98
N GLU A 87 -7.81 -14.38 4.27
CA GLU A 87 -8.14 -13.05 4.82
C GLU A 87 -9.66 -12.88 5.02
N ASP A 88 -10.47 -13.29 4.05
CA ASP A 88 -11.92 -13.17 4.12
C ASP A 88 -12.53 -14.17 5.12
N LEU A 89 -11.99 -15.39 5.20
CA LEU A 89 -12.35 -16.36 6.24
C LEU A 89 -12.04 -15.83 7.66
N ALA A 90 -10.91 -15.14 7.83
CA ALA A 90 -10.57 -14.48 9.09
C ALA A 90 -11.58 -13.37 9.42
N ALA A 91 -12.01 -12.59 8.42
CA ALA A 91 -13.01 -11.55 8.60
C ALA A 91 -14.37 -12.13 9.04
N CYS A 92 -14.78 -13.29 8.50
CA CYS A 92 -15.99 -14.00 8.92
C CYS A 92 -16.00 -14.34 10.43
N MET A 93 -14.82 -14.62 11.02
CA MET A 93 -14.71 -14.84 12.48
C MET A 93 -15.05 -13.59 13.31
N GLY A 94 -15.07 -12.42 12.69
CA GLY A 94 -15.45 -11.14 13.30
C GLY A 94 -16.95 -10.88 13.34
N VAL A 95 -17.75 -11.54 12.49
CA VAL A 95 -19.16 -11.19 12.24
C VAL A 95 -20.08 -11.54 13.43
N CYS A 96 -20.12 -12.80 13.85
CA CYS A 96 -20.92 -13.23 15.00
C CYS A 96 -20.33 -14.50 15.65
N LYS A 97 -20.90 -14.92 16.80
CA LYS A 97 -20.42 -16.11 17.54
C LYS A 97 -20.51 -17.40 16.71
N GLN A 98 -21.59 -17.57 15.95
CA GLN A 98 -21.82 -18.76 15.12
C GLN A 98 -20.79 -18.83 13.99
N TRP A 99 -20.60 -17.75 13.24
CA TRP A 99 -19.62 -17.68 12.16
C TRP A 99 -18.20 -17.90 12.69
N ARG A 100 -17.86 -17.30 13.84
CA ARG A 100 -16.58 -17.57 14.51
C ARG A 100 -16.41 -19.04 14.89
N HIS A 101 -17.44 -19.70 15.38
CA HIS A 101 -17.35 -21.10 15.76
C HIS A 101 -17.07 -21.98 14.55
N ILE A 102 -17.81 -21.79 13.46
CA ILE A 102 -17.67 -22.57 12.23
C ILE A 102 -16.34 -22.24 11.54
N ALA A 103 -16.02 -20.96 11.31
CA ALA A 103 -14.80 -20.55 10.61
C ALA A 103 -13.52 -20.89 11.37
N LYS A 104 -13.58 -21.18 12.68
CA LYS A 104 -12.41 -21.60 13.47
C LYS A 104 -12.05 -23.08 13.26
N ASP A 105 -12.88 -23.86 12.56
CA ASP A 105 -12.57 -25.24 12.25
C ASP A 105 -11.24 -25.34 11.48
N ASP A 106 -10.32 -26.15 12.02
CA ASP A 106 -8.95 -26.24 11.53
C ASP A 106 -8.88 -26.89 10.15
N PHE A 107 -9.93 -27.58 9.71
CA PHE A 107 -10.05 -28.10 8.34
C PHE A 107 -9.99 -26.97 7.31
N TYR A 108 -10.73 -25.87 7.51
CA TYR A 108 -10.71 -24.74 6.58
C TYR A 108 -9.32 -24.11 6.52
N TRP A 109 -8.67 -23.94 7.66
CA TRP A 109 -7.31 -23.41 7.73
C TRP A 109 -6.26 -24.36 7.18
N LYS A 110 -6.48 -25.68 7.26
CA LYS A 110 -5.65 -26.68 6.59
C LYS A 110 -5.73 -26.51 5.07
N CYS A 111 -6.92 -26.32 4.50
CA CYS A 111 -7.08 -26.03 3.08
C CYS A 111 -6.34 -24.74 2.69
N GLN A 112 -6.46 -23.67 3.49
CA GLN A 112 -5.71 -22.42 3.25
C GLN A 112 -4.19 -22.64 3.33
N CYS A 113 -3.72 -23.37 4.33
CA CYS A 113 -2.30 -23.72 4.46
C CYS A 113 -1.85 -24.62 3.31
N ALA A 114 -2.69 -25.49 2.77
CA ALA A 114 -2.33 -26.36 1.65
C ALA A 114 -2.12 -25.57 0.36
N LYS A 115 -2.89 -24.49 0.15
CA LYS A 115 -2.70 -23.55 -0.97
C LYS A 115 -1.37 -22.78 -0.86
N LYS A 116 -1.07 -22.21 0.32
CA LYS A 116 0.14 -21.36 0.52
C LYS A 116 1.42 -22.17 0.79
N TRP A 117 1.32 -23.23 1.61
CA TRP A 117 2.43 -24.07 2.07
C TRP A 117 2.06 -25.56 2.08
N PRO A 118 1.96 -26.21 0.89
CA PRO A 118 1.50 -27.60 0.77
C PRO A 118 2.28 -28.60 1.65
N SER A 119 3.57 -28.33 1.89
CA SER A 119 4.46 -29.16 2.72
C SER A 119 4.01 -29.27 4.17
N VAL A 120 3.39 -28.22 4.73
CA VAL A 120 2.91 -28.18 6.11
C VAL A 120 1.80 -29.21 6.33
N CYS A 121 0.98 -29.43 5.30
CA CYS A 121 -0.15 -30.35 5.33
C CYS A 121 0.25 -31.82 5.11
N LYS A 122 1.52 -32.10 4.76
CA LYS A 122 2.06 -33.46 4.68
C LYS A 122 2.22 -34.10 6.07
N ARG A 123 2.27 -33.28 7.12
CA ARG A 123 2.24 -33.76 8.51
C ARG A 123 0.80 -33.88 8.98
N THR A 124 0.55 -34.86 9.85
CA THR A 124 -0.76 -35.04 10.48
C THR A 124 -1.15 -33.85 11.35
N LYS A 125 -0.17 -33.18 11.97
CA LYS A 125 -0.35 -31.95 12.75
C LYS A 125 0.63 -30.86 12.31
N PRO A 126 0.19 -29.59 12.25
CA PRO A 126 1.08 -28.48 11.91
C PRO A 126 2.04 -28.19 13.07
N PRO A 127 3.27 -27.69 12.79
CA PRO A 127 4.27 -27.38 13.81
C PRO A 127 3.78 -26.40 14.90
N THR A 128 2.85 -25.51 14.57
CA THR A 128 2.31 -24.50 15.49
C THR A 128 1.14 -24.99 16.34
N GLY A 129 0.76 -26.27 16.24
CA GLY A 129 -0.38 -26.87 16.93
C GLY A 129 -1.65 -26.92 16.08
N THR A 130 -2.11 -25.78 15.57
CA THR A 130 -3.27 -25.68 14.64
C THR A 130 -2.88 -24.99 13.34
N TYR A 131 -3.58 -25.31 12.25
CA TYR A 131 -3.40 -24.68 10.94
C TYR A 131 -3.85 -23.23 10.98
N TYR A 132 -4.88 -22.90 11.76
CA TYR A 132 -5.26 -21.52 12.03
C TYR A 132 -4.10 -20.70 12.61
N LYS A 133 -3.39 -21.24 13.62
CA LYS A 133 -2.25 -20.56 14.24
C LYS A 133 -1.05 -20.48 13.28
N MET A 134 -0.86 -21.49 12.44
CA MET A 134 0.15 -21.48 11.38
C MET A 134 -0.13 -20.31 10.43
N PHE A 135 -1.32 -20.29 9.84
CA PHE A 135 -1.76 -19.26 8.91
C PHE A 135 -1.66 -17.87 9.54
N GLN A 136 -2.18 -17.70 10.75
CA GLN A 136 -2.14 -16.42 11.45
C GLN A 136 -0.70 -15.94 11.72
N THR A 137 0.21 -16.85 12.08
CA THR A 137 1.59 -16.51 12.45
C THR A 137 2.41 -16.04 11.24
N PHE A 138 2.21 -16.67 10.09
CA PHE A 138 3.04 -16.45 8.90
C PHE A 138 2.36 -15.57 7.84
N SER A 139 1.04 -15.37 7.90
CA SER A 139 0.33 -14.42 7.02
C SER A 139 0.34 -12.99 7.55
N LYS A 140 0.64 -12.76 8.84
CA LYS A 140 0.79 -11.41 9.39
C LYS A 140 2.24 -10.95 9.25
N ARG A 141 2.47 -9.78 8.62
CA ARG A 141 3.72 -9.03 8.82
C ARG A 141 3.81 -8.70 10.32
N ARG A 142 4.76 -9.30 11.04
CA ARG A 142 5.00 -8.94 12.45
C ARG A 142 5.72 -7.59 12.48
N LEU A 143 4.97 -6.50 12.63
CA LEU A 143 5.52 -5.17 12.92
C LEU A 143 5.49 -4.82 14.42
N ASN A 144 5.16 -5.76 15.31
CA ASN A 144 4.95 -5.46 16.73
C ASN A 144 6.20 -5.66 17.62
N ARG A 145 7.41 -5.54 17.08
CA ARG A 145 8.59 -5.40 17.94
C ARG A 145 8.94 -3.92 17.99
N THR A 146 8.86 -3.33 19.18
CA THR A 146 9.40 -2.00 19.44
C THR A 146 10.90 -2.07 19.22
N LEU A 147 11.34 -1.60 18.05
CA LEU A 147 12.75 -1.40 17.77
C LEU A 147 13.24 -0.18 18.57
N PRO A 148 14.53 -0.13 18.93
CA PRO A 148 15.10 1.06 19.55
C PRO A 148 14.92 2.26 18.61
N PRO A 149 14.80 3.50 19.12
CA PRO A 149 14.68 4.67 18.27
C PRO A 149 15.83 4.74 17.26
N PRO A 150 15.59 5.25 16.03
CA PRO A 150 16.66 5.44 15.05
C PRO A 150 17.78 6.31 15.61
N ARG A 151 19.03 6.00 15.24
CA ARG A 151 20.19 6.81 15.60
C ARG A 151 20.33 8.06 14.74
N LEU A 152 19.64 8.08 13.60
CA LEU A 152 19.59 9.19 12.67
C LEU A 152 18.38 10.08 12.96
N SER A 153 18.53 11.36 12.65
CA SER A 153 17.45 12.36 12.61
C SER A 153 17.55 13.13 11.30
N PHE A 154 16.43 13.45 10.67
CA PHE A 154 16.41 14.27 9.45
C PHE A 154 16.98 15.68 9.65
N GLU A 155 17.06 16.17 10.90
CA GLU A 155 17.73 17.43 11.25
C GLU A 155 19.24 17.39 10.95
N ASN A 156 19.84 16.20 11.00
CA ASN A 156 21.27 16.00 10.83
C ASN A 156 21.64 15.38 9.48
N LEU A 157 20.66 15.18 8.58
CA LEU A 157 20.88 14.56 7.28
C LEU A 157 20.86 15.60 6.16
N GLU A 158 21.72 15.38 5.17
CA GLU A 158 21.73 16.10 3.90
C GLU A 158 21.80 15.10 2.75
N PHE A 159 21.04 15.35 1.68
CA PHE A 159 20.98 14.47 0.52
C PHE A 159 21.62 15.20 -0.67
N PHE A 160 22.62 14.57 -1.27
CA PHE A 160 23.28 15.04 -2.48
C PHE A 160 22.63 14.31 -3.64
N VAL A 161 22.02 15.05 -4.55
CA VAL A 161 21.25 14.50 -5.67
C VAL A 161 21.78 15.07 -6.96
N ASP A 162 22.31 14.20 -7.81
CA ASP A 162 22.83 14.56 -9.11
C ASP A 162 22.12 13.75 -10.19
N ILE A 163 21.65 14.43 -11.23
CA ILE A 163 20.95 13.83 -12.37
C ILE A 163 21.65 14.27 -13.65
N TRP A 164 21.93 13.31 -14.51
CA TRP A 164 22.58 13.52 -15.79
C TRP A 164 21.69 13.09 -16.95
N SER A 165 21.85 13.76 -18.08
CA SER A 165 21.34 13.36 -19.40
C SER A 165 22.51 13.28 -20.37
N GLU A 166 22.77 12.11 -20.97
CA GLU A 166 23.94 11.88 -21.84
C GLU A 166 25.25 12.43 -21.23
N ASP A 167 25.50 12.07 -19.97
CA ASP A 167 26.65 12.49 -19.15
C ASP A 167 26.76 14.00 -18.83
N LYS A 168 25.79 14.82 -19.25
CA LYS A 168 25.71 16.24 -18.88
C LYS A 168 24.81 16.40 -17.66
N PRO A 169 25.25 17.10 -16.60
CA PRO A 169 24.40 17.34 -15.43
C PRO A 169 23.21 18.22 -15.84
N VAL A 170 21.99 17.76 -15.52
CA VAL A 170 20.74 18.50 -15.74
C VAL A 170 20.13 18.99 -14.43
N TYR A 171 20.47 18.33 -13.31
CA TYR A 171 20.11 18.75 -11.97
C TYR A 171 21.24 18.35 -11.01
N SER A 172 21.57 19.23 -10.07
CA SER A 172 22.48 18.95 -8.96
C SER A 172 21.99 19.74 -7.76
N GLY A 173 21.65 19.04 -6.68
CA GLY A 173 20.97 19.62 -5.53
C GLY A 173 21.52 19.08 -4.21
N LEU A 174 21.67 19.99 -3.25
CA LEU A 174 21.90 19.67 -1.84
C LEU A 174 20.59 19.88 -1.09
N ILE A 175 20.01 18.79 -0.57
CA ILE A 175 18.66 18.77 -0.03
C ILE A 175 18.73 18.46 1.47
N PRO A 176 18.33 19.40 2.35
CA PRO A 176 18.26 19.14 3.78
C PRO A 176 17.27 18.01 4.11
N GLY A 177 17.59 17.16 5.08
CA GLY A 177 16.72 16.06 5.49
C GLY A 177 15.34 16.52 5.96
N LEU A 178 15.24 17.68 6.60
CA LEU A 178 13.95 18.28 6.95
C LEU A 178 13.07 18.61 5.73
N ALA A 179 13.67 18.94 4.58
CA ALA A 179 12.92 19.14 3.34
C ALA A 179 12.39 17.80 2.80
N MET A 180 13.20 16.74 2.87
CA MET A 180 12.78 15.38 2.53
C MET A 180 11.64 14.87 3.42
N GLU A 181 11.66 15.23 4.71
CA GLU A 181 10.60 14.89 5.67
C GLU A 181 9.30 15.68 5.41
N THR A 182 9.42 16.98 5.10
CA THR A 182 8.25 17.88 4.99
C THR A 182 7.38 17.56 3.77
N GLY A 183 8.00 17.11 2.68
CA GLY A 183 7.31 16.88 1.42
C GLY A 183 7.13 18.15 0.59
N ILE A 184 6.54 18.00 -0.61
CA ILE A 184 6.12 19.13 -1.45
C ILE A 184 4.79 19.70 -0.94
N LYS A 185 4.81 20.89 -0.33
CA LYS A 185 3.60 21.62 0.09
C LYS A 185 3.76 23.14 -0.13
N PRO A 186 2.84 23.81 -0.85
CA PRO A 186 1.69 23.25 -1.59
C PRO A 186 2.12 22.51 -2.86
N LEU A 187 1.29 21.55 -3.32
CA LEU A 187 1.51 20.87 -4.59
C LEU A 187 1.34 21.86 -5.77
N PRO A 188 2.17 21.76 -6.82
CA PRO A 188 2.02 22.60 -8.00
C PRO A 188 0.63 22.52 -8.64
N SER A 189 0.16 23.65 -9.19
CA SER A 189 -0.98 23.65 -10.11
C SER A 189 -0.65 22.85 -11.37
N GLY A 190 -1.62 22.13 -11.92
CA GLY A 190 -1.45 21.36 -13.16
C GLY A 190 -1.09 19.89 -12.97
N ILE A 191 -0.77 19.42 -11.75
CA ILE A 191 -0.51 17.99 -11.53
C ILE A 191 -1.76 17.14 -11.79
N SER A 192 -1.57 15.98 -12.42
CA SER A 192 -2.66 15.05 -12.72
C SER A 192 -3.32 14.49 -11.44
N ASN A 193 -4.58 14.09 -11.56
CA ASN A 193 -5.30 13.46 -10.44
C ASN A 193 -4.64 12.15 -9.99
N VAL A 194 -4.06 11.38 -10.92
CA VAL A 194 -3.35 10.13 -10.60
C VAL A 194 -2.15 10.40 -9.69
N LEU A 195 -1.32 11.37 -10.06
CA LEU A 195 -0.14 11.74 -9.28
C LEU A 195 -0.53 12.36 -7.93
N ARG A 196 -1.58 13.18 -7.91
CA ARG A 196 -2.15 13.73 -6.67
C ARG A 196 -2.62 12.64 -5.72
N THR A 197 -3.33 11.63 -6.22
CA THR A 197 -3.75 10.49 -5.41
C THR A 197 -2.55 9.69 -4.89
N HIS A 198 -1.50 9.50 -5.70
CA HIS A 198 -0.27 8.82 -5.27
C HIS A 198 0.44 9.56 -4.12
N LEU A 199 0.55 10.88 -4.20
CA LEU A 199 1.18 11.73 -3.18
C LEU A 199 0.33 11.89 -1.91
N ALA A 200 -0.99 11.69 -2.02
CA ALA A 200 -1.92 11.77 -0.88
C ALA A 200 -2.06 10.45 -0.10
N LYS A 201 -1.43 9.36 -0.56
CA LYS A 201 -1.46 8.08 0.16
C LYS A 201 -0.75 8.21 1.53
N PRO A 202 -1.16 7.42 2.53
CA PRO A 202 -0.62 7.51 3.89
C PRO A 202 0.73 6.80 4.09
N ASP A 203 1.26 6.14 3.05
CA ASP A 203 2.60 5.55 3.05
C ASP A 203 3.66 6.65 3.13
N TYR A 204 4.67 6.44 3.98
CA TYR A 204 5.73 7.42 4.15
C TYR A 204 6.61 7.47 2.90
N LYS A 205 6.68 8.66 2.27
CA LYS A 205 7.50 8.92 1.09
C LYS A 205 8.32 10.18 1.32
N MET A 206 9.59 10.14 0.96
CA MET A 206 10.41 11.34 0.94
C MET A 206 10.29 11.99 -0.43
N VAL A 207 9.70 13.18 -0.47
CA VAL A 207 9.43 13.90 -1.72
C VAL A 207 9.90 15.33 -1.57
N VAL A 208 10.69 15.82 -2.52
CA VAL A 208 11.26 17.16 -2.49
C VAL A 208 10.99 17.86 -3.82
N PRO A 209 10.71 19.18 -3.83
CA PRO A 209 10.60 19.90 -5.08
C PRO A 209 11.95 19.93 -5.81
N ALA A 210 11.91 19.79 -7.13
CA ALA A 210 13.08 20.05 -7.96
C ALA A 210 13.22 21.56 -8.13
N GLU A 211 14.19 22.17 -7.45
CA GLU A 211 14.46 23.61 -7.52
C GLU A 211 15.90 23.87 -8.01
N PRO A 212 16.09 24.54 -9.17
CA PRO A 212 15.06 24.90 -10.15
C PRO A 212 14.45 23.65 -10.81
N ARG A 213 13.23 23.81 -11.37
CA ARG A 213 12.66 22.76 -12.24
C ARG A 213 13.55 22.57 -13.46
N PHE A 214 13.57 21.36 -13.96
CA PHE A 214 14.38 21.00 -15.12
C PHE A 214 13.60 20.11 -16.07
N THR A 215 14.07 20.05 -17.30
CA THR A 215 13.45 19.27 -18.35
C THR A 215 14.29 18.06 -18.71
N VAL A 216 13.63 16.97 -19.04
CA VAL A 216 14.28 15.70 -19.39
C VAL A 216 13.80 15.24 -20.77
N PRO A 217 14.69 15.12 -21.76
CA PRO A 217 14.34 14.56 -23.07
C PRO A 217 14.11 13.05 -22.99
N LEU A 218 13.04 12.55 -23.61
CA LEU A 218 12.70 11.12 -23.62
C LEU A 218 13.58 10.28 -24.55
N ASN A 219 14.33 10.92 -25.44
CA ASN A 219 15.24 10.26 -26.37
C ASN A 219 16.68 10.15 -25.83
N GLN A 220 16.90 10.52 -24.57
CA GLN A 220 18.21 10.51 -23.93
C GLN A 220 18.25 9.56 -22.75
N THR A 221 19.44 9.02 -22.48
CA THR A 221 19.69 8.24 -21.27
C THR A 221 19.83 9.18 -20.09
N VAL A 222 18.96 9.00 -19.10
CA VAL A 222 18.92 9.84 -17.90
C VAL A 222 19.28 8.97 -16.72
N SER A 223 20.20 9.43 -15.88
CA SER A 223 20.66 8.70 -14.70
C SER A 223 20.70 9.57 -13.47
N VAL A 224 20.64 8.95 -12.29
CA VAL A 224 20.67 9.62 -10.99
C VAL A 224 21.68 8.97 -10.06
N SER A 225 22.35 9.80 -9.26
CA SER A 225 23.12 9.40 -8.09
C SER A 225 22.55 10.12 -6.88
N MET A 226 22.52 9.42 -5.77
CA MET A 226 22.07 9.97 -4.50
C MET A 226 22.98 9.50 -3.37
N LEU A 227 23.57 10.45 -2.67
CA LEU A 227 24.31 10.23 -1.43
C LEU A 227 23.55 10.86 -0.27
N VAL A 228 23.80 10.36 0.93
CA VAL A 228 23.33 10.96 2.18
C VAL A 228 24.52 11.26 3.07
N GLY A 229 24.63 12.50 3.49
CA GLY A 229 25.61 12.99 4.45
C GLY A 229 25.00 13.19 5.83
N ARG A 230 25.86 13.15 6.84
CA ARG A 230 25.56 13.46 8.23
C ARG A 230 26.33 14.68 8.68
N ASN A 231 25.61 15.70 9.11
CA ASN A 231 26.20 16.95 9.60
C ASN A 231 26.73 16.82 11.04
N ASP A 232 26.31 15.77 11.76
CA ASP A 232 26.71 15.53 13.16
C ASP A 232 28.01 14.73 13.31
N SER A 233 28.50 14.13 12.22
CA SER A 233 29.64 13.20 12.25
C SER A 233 30.50 13.22 10.98
N ASP A 234 30.21 14.12 10.04
CA ASP A 234 30.91 14.28 8.76
C ASP A 234 31.03 12.99 7.93
N LYS A 235 30.05 12.09 8.08
CA LYS A 235 30.00 10.81 7.37
C LYS A 235 29.11 10.87 6.17
N VAL A 236 29.45 10.11 5.13
CA VAL A 236 28.63 9.98 3.92
C VAL A 236 28.37 8.52 3.60
N ALA A 237 27.14 8.22 3.19
CA ALA A 237 26.74 6.92 2.68
C ALA A 237 26.11 7.05 1.29
N ARG A 238 26.15 5.96 0.54
CA ARG A 238 25.62 5.87 -0.81
C ARG A 238 24.23 5.26 -0.80
N ILE A 239 23.28 5.89 -1.49
CA ILE A 239 21.93 5.36 -1.68
C ILE A 239 21.81 4.76 -3.09
N ILE A 240 22.12 5.56 -4.11
CA ILE A 240 22.09 5.16 -5.53
C ILE A 240 23.31 5.78 -6.24
N ASN A 241 23.87 5.08 -7.22
CA ASN A 241 25.04 5.49 -7.99
C ASN A 241 24.82 5.30 -9.49
N ARG A 242 24.51 6.41 -10.16
CA ARG A 242 24.35 6.53 -11.62
C ARG A 242 23.37 5.50 -12.19
N SER A 243 22.30 5.21 -11.45
CA SER A 243 21.23 4.33 -11.92
C SER A 243 20.38 5.04 -12.96
N VAL A 244 20.00 4.31 -14.01
CA VAL A 244 19.27 4.85 -15.17
C VAL A 244 17.77 4.83 -14.92
N PHE A 245 17.06 5.86 -15.38
CA PHE A 245 15.60 5.90 -15.41
C PHE A 245 15.05 5.08 -16.58
N GLU A 246 15.08 3.75 -16.45
CA GLU A 246 14.66 2.83 -17.51
C GLU A 246 13.14 2.72 -17.64
N TYR A 247 12.40 2.99 -16.56
CA TYR A 247 10.95 2.84 -16.54
C TYR A 247 10.26 4.20 -16.47
N ILE A 248 9.71 4.65 -17.61
CA ILE A 248 8.94 5.89 -17.72
C ILE A 248 7.46 5.54 -17.88
N ASP A 249 6.68 5.82 -16.85
CA ASP A 249 5.24 5.59 -16.84
C ASP A 249 4.49 6.92 -16.92
N ARG A 250 4.11 7.28 -18.16
CA ARG A 250 3.30 8.48 -18.42
C ARG A 250 1.90 8.41 -17.82
N SER A 251 1.36 7.21 -17.57
CA SER A 251 0.03 7.08 -16.95
C SER A 251 0.07 7.45 -15.46
N SER A 252 1.20 7.21 -14.79
CA SER A 252 1.43 7.62 -13.40
C SER A 252 2.29 8.88 -13.24
N TYR A 253 2.69 9.52 -14.35
CA TYR A 253 3.50 10.74 -14.37
C TYR A 253 4.82 10.62 -13.59
N ARG A 254 5.46 9.44 -13.70
CA ARG A 254 6.69 9.11 -12.98
C ARG A 254 7.70 8.38 -13.86
N ALA A 255 8.96 8.74 -13.71
CA ALA A 255 10.10 7.97 -14.23
C ALA A 255 10.86 7.35 -13.05
N LEU A 256 11.19 6.07 -13.12
CA LEU A 256 11.73 5.30 -12.00
C LEU A 256 13.14 4.80 -12.31
N ALA A 257 14.05 5.03 -11.37
CA ALA A 257 15.35 4.38 -11.29
C ALA A 257 15.43 3.63 -9.95
N PHE A 258 16.15 2.52 -9.91
CA PHE A 258 16.39 1.80 -8.66
C PHE A 258 17.78 1.21 -8.61
N GLU A 259 18.27 1.04 -7.39
CA GLU A 259 19.50 0.29 -7.12
C GLU A 259 19.34 -0.51 -5.84
N TYR A 260 20.14 -1.57 -5.71
CA TYR A 260 20.27 -2.28 -4.45
C TYR A 260 21.13 -1.47 -3.48
N LEU A 261 20.67 -1.32 -2.25
CA LEU A 261 21.41 -0.59 -1.22
C LEU A 261 22.73 -1.27 -0.89
N ASP A 262 23.77 -0.44 -0.76
CA ASP A 262 25.08 -0.85 -0.26
C ASP A 262 25.08 -0.77 1.27
N LEU A 263 24.76 -1.90 1.90
CA LEU A 263 24.65 -1.99 3.36
C LEU A 263 26.00 -2.24 3.99
N SER A 264 26.19 -1.70 5.19
CA SER A 264 27.43 -1.85 5.94
C SER A 264 27.74 -3.33 6.20
N PRO A 265 29.02 -3.75 6.18
CA PRO A 265 29.41 -5.12 6.51
C PRO A 265 29.04 -5.56 7.93
N TYR A 266 28.62 -4.65 8.81
CA TYR A 266 28.00 -4.98 10.11
C TYR A 266 26.65 -5.71 9.97
N TYR A 267 26.02 -5.67 8.79
CA TYR A 267 24.74 -6.32 8.48
C TYR A 267 24.87 -7.39 7.37
N PRO A 268 25.75 -8.40 7.54
CA PRO A 268 26.19 -9.27 6.44
C PRO A 268 25.10 -10.18 5.85
N PHE A 269 23.96 -10.32 6.52
CA PHE A 269 22.84 -11.15 6.06
C PHE A 269 21.68 -10.35 5.48
N VAL A 270 21.80 -9.01 5.47
CA VAL A 270 20.79 -8.14 4.89
C VAL A 270 21.21 -7.84 3.45
N SER A 271 20.35 -8.18 2.49
CA SER A 271 20.60 -7.97 1.07
C SER A 271 19.27 -7.86 0.33
N GLY A 272 19.32 -7.44 -0.93
CA GLY A 272 18.13 -7.39 -1.79
C GLY A 272 17.18 -6.22 -1.49
N ILE A 273 17.58 -5.26 -0.65
CA ILE A 273 16.81 -4.04 -0.40
C ILE A 273 17.07 -3.05 -1.53
N ARG A 274 15.99 -2.52 -2.11
CA ARG A 274 16.04 -1.55 -3.21
C ARG A 274 15.73 -0.15 -2.70
N ALA A 275 16.50 0.82 -3.16
CA ALA A 275 16.12 2.23 -3.14
C ALA A 275 15.50 2.59 -4.49
N TRP A 276 14.38 3.30 -4.47
CA TRP A 276 13.72 3.80 -5.68
C TRP A 276 13.79 5.32 -5.71
N VAL A 277 14.34 5.87 -6.78
CA VAL A 277 14.25 7.30 -7.07
C VAL A 277 13.25 7.49 -8.20
N SER A 278 12.26 8.34 -7.97
CA SER A 278 11.26 8.71 -8.96
C SER A 278 11.37 10.18 -9.33
N LEU A 279 11.41 10.49 -10.63
CA LEU A 279 11.14 11.84 -11.11
C LEU A 279 9.63 12.01 -11.24
N LEU A 280 9.09 13.07 -10.64
CA LEU A 280 7.69 13.47 -10.74
C LEU A 280 7.60 14.57 -11.80
N PHE A 281 6.83 14.32 -12.86
CA PHE A 281 6.77 15.22 -13.99
C PHE A 281 5.34 15.60 -14.38
N MET A 282 5.23 16.67 -15.16
CA MET A 282 4.03 17.07 -15.88
C MET A 282 4.31 17.00 -17.38
N ASP A 283 3.28 16.75 -18.18
CA ASP A 283 3.38 16.94 -19.62
C ASP A 283 3.44 18.45 -19.88
N ALA A 284 4.44 18.91 -20.64
CA ALA A 284 4.52 20.31 -21.02
C ALA A 284 3.44 20.59 -22.09
N GLU A 285 2.36 21.29 -21.71
CA GLU A 285 1.19 21.54 -22.58
C GLU A 285 1.53 22.29 -23.89
N ASP A 286 2.67 22.99 -23.93
CA ASP A 286 3.08 23.85 -25.07
C ASP A 286 4.38 23.40 -25.78
N ILE A 287 4.99 22.28 -25.38
CA ILE A 287 6.25 21.80 -25.99
C ILE A 287 5.94 20.58 -26.86
N ASN A 288 5.90 20.79 -28.16
CA ASN A 288 6.01 19.72 -29.13
C ASN A 288 7.33 18.96 -28.87
N ASP A 289 7.30 17.63 -28.95
CA ASP A 289 8.46 16.70 -28.93
C ASP A 289 9.04 16.27 -27.58
N GLY A 290 8.31 15.40 -26.86
CA GLY A 290 8.96 14.34 -26.07
C GLY A 290 9.88 14.78 -24.92
N VAL A 291 9.56 15.88 -24.24
CA VAL A 291 10.27 16.37 -23.06
C VAL A 291 9.36 16.29 -21.83
N LEU A 292 9.92 15.92 -20.68
CA LEU A 292 9.23 15.88 -19.38
C LEU A 292 9.61 17.11 -18.55
N ASP A 293 8.62 17.86 -18.03
CA ASP A 293 8.87 18.92 -17.03
C ASP A 293 8.90 18.32 -15.63
N VAL A 294 10.10 18.20 -15.04
CA VAL A 294 10.30 17.58 -13.73
C VAL A 294 10.17 18.64 -12.63
N PHE A 295 9.17 18.45 -11.77
CA PHE A 295 8.88 19.36 -10.66
C PHE A 295 9.26 18.80 -9.29
N GLY A 296 9.50 17.49 -9.19
CA GLY A 296 9.77 16.83 -7.92
C GLY A 296 10.61 15.58 -8.06
N ILE A 297 11.32 15.27 -6.99
CA ILE A 297 12.13 14.06 -6.84
C ILE A 297 11.59 13.31 -5.62
N GLN A 298 11.33 12.02 -5.78
CA GLN A 298 10.88 11.15 -4.69
C GLN A 298 11.93 10.07 -4.44
N LEU A 299 12.34 9.88 -3.19
CA LEU A 299 13.09 8.72 -2.72
C LEU A 299 12.14 7.83 -1.92
N ASP A 300 12.10 6.54 -2.25
CA ASP A 300 11.18 5.59 -1.67
C ASP A 300 11.83 4.22 -1.46
N PHE A 301 11.38 3.52 -0.43
CA PHE A 301 11.80 2.16 -0.07
C PHE A 301 10.58 1.24 0.02
N CYS A 302 9.59 1.44 -0.87
CA CYS A 302 8.27 0.80 -0.99
C CYS A 302 8.16 -0.66 -0.52
N ASP A 303 9.21 -1.46 -0.69
CA ASP A 303 9.20 -2.89 -0.39
C ASP A 303 9.49 -3.21 1.08
N VAL A 304 10.10 -2.28 1.82
CA VAL A 304 10.73 -2.54 3.13
C VAL A 304 10.45 -1.53 4.23
N ALA A 305 10.09 -0.27 3.91
CA ALA A 305 9.82 0.77 4.91
C ALA A 305 8.57 1.57 4.54
N GLU A 306 7.64 1.68 5.49
CA GLU A 306 6.34 2.34 5.34
C GLU A 306 6.17 3.53 6.32
N THR A 307 7.11 3.69 7.27
CA THR A 307 7.11 4.77 8.28
C THR A 307 8.43 5.56 8.28
N LYS A 308 8.39 6.77 8.88
CA LYS A 308 9.56 7.64 9.05
C LYS A 308 10.70 6.91 9.79
N GLU A 309 10.35 6.23 10.87
CA GLU A 309 11.32 5.52 11.72
C GLU A 309 11.95 4.34 10.98
N GLU A 310 11.16 3.61 10.18
CA GLU A 310 11.68 2.51 9.35
C GLU A 310 12.65 2.99 8.29
N VAL A 311 12.37 4.13 7.65
CA VAL A 311 13.31 4.76 6.72
C VAL A 311 14.61 5.15 7.42
N LEU A 312 14.53 5.78 8.60
CA LEU A 312 15.72 6.17 9.35
C LEU A 312 16.54 4.95 9.83
N TRP A 313 15.91 3.86 10.23
CA TRP A 313 16.61 2.61 10.53
C TRP A 313 17.31 2.04 9.30
N LEU A 314 16.65 2.07 8.14
CA LEU A 314 17.23 1.58 6.90
C LEU A 314 18.45 2.41 6.49
N LEU A 315 18.36 3.74 6.60
CA LEU A 315 19.48 4.63 6.32
C LEU A 315 20.65 4.42 7.31
N ASP A 316 20.38 4.11 8.57
CA ASP A 316 21.41 3.82 9.59
C ASP A 316 22.21 2.55 9.23
N MET A 317 21.64 1.65 8.42
CA MET A 317 22.28 0.40 7.98
C MET A 317 23.20 0.56 6.77
N LEU A 318 23.23 1.72 6.11
CA LEU A 318 24.10 1.97 4.96
C LEU A 318 25.59 1.93 5.33
N ASP A 319 26.45 1.72 4.35
CA ASP A 319 27.91 1.77 4.53
C ASP A 319 28.42 3.21 4.69
N TRP A 320 28.21 3.79 5.87
CA TRP A 320 28.68 5.14 6.27
C TRP A 320 30.21 5.20 6.37
N LYS A 321 30.83 6.08 5.59
CA LYS A 321 32.29 6.29 5.50
C LYS A 321 32.72 7.58 6.14
#